data_AF-A0A7Z9IUS5-F1
#
_entry.id   AF-A0A7Z9IUS5-F1
#
_cell.length_a   1.000
_cell.length_b   1.000
_cell.length_c   1.000
_cell.angle_alpha   90.00
_cell.angle_beta   90.00
_cell.angle_gamma   90.00
#
_symmetry.space_group_name_H-M   'P 1'
#
loop_
_entity.id
_entity.type
_entity.pdbx_description
1 polymer ?
#
loop_
_entity_poly.entity_id
_entity_poly.type
_entity_poly.pdbx_seq_one_letter_code
_entity_poly.pdbx_strand_id
1 'polypeptide(L)'
;MGLRVGITDRFQFGLSYGSPNLIGDDSLRWYPRPEANLKYMIVNESTSLPGLSLGLNTQGYGNFNDSLNRYDMKAYGVYLAASKNWKTPLGNLGLHSGVGYNFTETEDGDDDPNVFLGVDIELNPEFSILMEYNAALNENNMTTETLAISRGGYLNTALRWTFVERLHLEVDLNNLLFDEEKVDYFKREIRIIYIEYF
;
A
#
# COMPACT_ATOMS: atom_id res chain seq x y z
N MET A 1 7.35 -6.23 8.41
CA MET A 1 6.59 -7.45 8.77
C MET A 1 5.21 -7.04 9.26
N GLY A 2 4.19 -7.86 9.05
CA GLY A 2 2.87 -7.57 9.59
C GLY A 2 2.03 -8.83 9.76
N LEU A 3 1.08 -8.78 10.67
CA LEU A 3 0.13 -9.84 10.95
C LEU A 3 -1.28 -9.26 10.87
N ARG A 4 -2.16 -9.93 10.15
CA ARG A 4 -3.57 -9.55 10.01
C ARG A 4 -4.46 -10.77 10.26
N VAL A 5 -5.58 -10.56 10.93
CA VAL A 5 -6.58 -11.57 11.32
C VAL A 5 -7.96 -11.10 10.87
N GLY A 6 -8.68 -11.93 10.13
CA GLY A 6 -10.10 -11.75 9.87
C GLY A 6 -10.90 -12.23 11.08
N ILE A 7 -11.61 -11.32 11.76
CA ILE A 7 -12.48 -11.68 12.90
C ILE A 7 -13.85 -12.13 12.39
N THR A 8 -14.29 -11.55 11.27
CA THR A 8 -15.50 -11.95 10.54
C THR A 8 -15.22 -11.87 9.05
N ASP A 9 -16.14 -12.37 8.22
CA ASP A 9 -16.08 -12.22 6.75
C ASP A 9 -16.01 -10.75 6.29
N ARG A 10 -16.31 -9.80 7.18
CA ARG A 10 -16.36 -8.37 6.89
C ARG A 10 -15.30 -7.55 7.60
N PHE A 11 -14.72 -8.05 8.70
CA PHE A 11 -13.83 -7.25 9.54
C PHE A 11 -12.47 -7.92 9.70
N GLN A 12 -11.43 -7.16 9.37
CA GLN A 12 -10.04 -7.53 9.52
C GLN A 12 -9.31 -6.52 10.39
N PHE A 13 -8.46 -7.03 11.27
CA PHE A 13 -7.55 -6.26 12.13
C PHE A 13 -6.12 -6.76 11.91
N GLY A 14 -5.13 -5.88 12.03
CA GLY A 14 -3.74 -6.28 12.05
C GLY A 14 -2.77 -5.19 12.49
N LEU A 15 -1.53 -5.60 12.68
CA LEU A 15 -0.41 -4.76 13.08
C LEU A 15 0.77 -4.99 12.13
N SER A 16 1.54 -3.93 11.88
CA SER A 16 2.79 -3.99 11.13
C SER A 16 3.92 -3.34 11.91
N TYR A 17 5.13 -3.87 11.75
CA TYR A 17 6.35 -3.28 12.27
C TYR A 17 7.52 -3.63 11.35
N GLY A 18 8.47 -2.73 11.20
CA GLY A 18 9.52 -2.89 10.21
C GLY A 18 10.67 -1.92 10.37
N SER A 19 11.52 -1.90 9.36
CA SER A 19 12.73 -1.10 9.26
C SER A 19 12.97 -0.82 7.78
N PRO A 20 13.20 0.42 7.35
CA PRO A 20 13.97 0.66 6.13
C PRO A 20 15.32 -0.02 6.23
N ASN A 21 15.91 -0.38 5.10
CA ASN A 21 17.27 -0.91 5.00
C ASN A 21 17.53 -2.17 5.86
N LEU A 22 16.52 -3.03 6.04
CA LEU A 22 16.71 -4.32 6.74
C LEU A 22 17.74 -5.22 6.03
N ILE A 23 17.83 -5.09 4.70
CA ILE A 23 18.82 -5.75 3.85
C ILE A 23 19.48 -4.65 3.02
N GLY A 24 20.76 -4.37 3.28
CA GLY A 24 21.52 -3.29 2.66
C GLY A 24 22.89 -3.10 3.32
N ASP A 25 23.66 -2.16 2.82
CA ASP A 25 24.96 -1.72 3.33
C ASP A 25 24.88 -0.53 4.29
N ASP A 26 23.74 0.14 4.34
CA ASP A 26 23.42 1.23 5.27
C ASP A 26 23.13 0.76 6.70
N SER A 27 23.13 1.73 7.63
CA SER A 27 22.75 1.48 9.01
C SER A 27 21.27 1.09 9.14
N LEU A 28 21.03 -0.01 9.86
CA LEU A 28 19.70 -0.49 10.21
C LEU A 28 18.96 0.55 11.06
N ARG A 29 17.78 0.98 10.62
CA ARG A 29 16.92 1.95 11.32
C ARG A 29 15.51 1.43 11.47
N TRP A 30 15.13 1.04 12.67
CA TRP A 30 13.78 0.56 12.96
C TRP A 30 12.74 1.67 12.86
N TYR A 31 11.51 1.29 12.49
CA TYR A 31 10.36 2.17 12.64
C TYR A 31 10.12 2.53 14.11
N PRO A 32 9.57 3.73 14.39
CA PRO A 32 9.44 4.22 15.76
C PRO A 32 8.39 3.44 16.57
N ARG A 33 7.40 2.85 15.90
CA ARG A 33 6.28 2.15 16.54
C ARG A 33 5.64 1.12 15.61
N PRO A 34 4.94 0.11 16.15
CA PRO A 34 4.02 -0.69 15.37
C PRO A 34 2.85 0.16 14.86
N GLU A 35 2.38 -0.17 13.66
CA GLU A 35 1.32 0.54 12.97
C GLU A 35 0.08 -0.35 12.79
N ALA A 36 -1.10 0.26 12.77
CA ALA A 36 -2.38 -0.43 12.77
C ALA A 36 -2.97 -0.54 11.36
N ASN A 37 -3.62 -1.68 11.12
CA ASN A 37 -4.34 -1.98 9.88
C ASN A 37 -5.74 -2.49 10.22
N LEU A 38 -6.78 -1.74 9.85
CA LEU A 38 -8.19 -2.14 10.00
C LEU A 38 -8.86 -2.12 8.63
N LYS A 39 -9.74 -3.08 8.37
CA LYS A 39 -10.59 -3.05 7.17
C LYS A 39 -11.97 -3.60 7.49
N TYR A 40 -13.00 -2.88 7.08
CA TYR A 40 -14.39 -3.26 7.20
C TYR A 40 -15.07 -3.24 5.82
N MET A 41 -15.64 -4.37 5.41
CA MET A 41 -16.41 -4.53 4.19
C MET A 41 -17.84 -4.04 4.39
N ILE A 42 -18.15 -2.88 3.81
CA ILE A 42 -19.47 -2.24 3.87
C ILE A 42 -20.42 -2.99 2.94
N VAL A 43 -20.04 -3.14 1.67
CA VAL A 43 -20.85 -3.74 0.62
C VAL A 43 -20.02 -4.76 -0.13
N ASN A 44 -20.56 -5.97 -0.32
CA ASN A 44 -19.93 -6.98 -1.15
C ASN A 44 -20.11 -6.62 -2.62
N GLU A 45 -19.11 -6.95 -3.42
CA GLU A 45 -19.22 -6.83 -4.87
C GLU A 45 -20.39 -7.66 -5.41
N SER A 46 -21.04 -7.13 -6.44
CA SER A 46 -22.07 -7.83 -7.22
C SER A 46 -21.94 -7.46 -8.69
N THR A 47 -22.75 -8.09 -9.54
CA THR A 47 -22.80 -7.78 -10.97
C THR A 47 -23.00 -6.29 -11.24
N SER A 48 -23.86 -5.61 -10.46
CA SER A 48 -24.18 -4.19 -10.64
C SER A 48 -23.35 -3.24 -9.78
N LEU A 49 -22.92 -3.65 -8.59
CA LEU A 49 -22.24 -2.76 -7.63
C LEU A 49 -20.78 -3.19 -7.36
N PRO A 50 -19.82 -2.25 -7.32
CA PRO A 50 -18.50 -2.56 -6.79
C PRO A 50 -18.58 -2.91 -5.31
N GLY A 51 -17.64 -3.72 -4.82
CA GLY A 51 -17.43 -3.90 -3.40
C GLY A 51 -16.90 -2.61 -2.78
N LEU A 52 -17.37 -2.27 -1.58
CA LEU A 52 -17.00 -1.06 -0.86
C LEU A 52 -16.45 -1.40 0.51
N SER A 53 -15.32 -0.80 0.88
CA SER A 53 -14.70 -0.96 2.20
C SER A 53 -14.26 0.36 2.80
N LEU A 54 -14.33 0.43 4.13
CA LEU A 54 -13.69 1.45 4.96
C LEU A 54 -12.50 0.81 5.64
N GLY A 55 -11.37 1.49 5.70
CA GLY A 55 -10.20 0.99 6.40
C GLY A 55 -9.41 2.08 7.10
N LEU A 56 -8.45 1.62 7.87
CA LEU A 56 -7.42 2.41 8.53
C LEU A 56 -6.09 1.73 8.23
N ASN A 57 -5.11 2.48 7.75
CA ASN A 57 -3.74 2.03 7.62
C ASN A 57 -2.82 3.17 8.05
N THR A 58 -2.14 3.00 9.19
CA THR A 58 -1.21 4.01 9.74
C THR A 58 0.25 3.74 9.35
N GLN A 59 0.52 2.69 8.56
CA GLN A 59 1.85 2.34 8.11
C GLN A 59 2.22 3.11 6.83
N GLY A 60 3.13 4.08 6.97
CA GLY A 60 3.84 4.65 5.83
C GLY A 60 5.07 3.80 5.46
N TYR A 61 5.78 4.22 4.41
CA TYR A 61 6.90 3.47 3.85
C TYR A 61 8.14 4.33 3.66
N GLY A 62 9.32 3.72 3.79
CA GLY A 62 10.60 4.37 3.60
C GLY A 62 11.25 4.81 4.91
N ASN A 63 12.11 5.81 4.88
CA ASN A 63 12.68 6.34 6.11
C ASN A 63 11.63 7.10 6.91
N PHE A 64 11.77 7.07 8.23
CA PHE A 64 10.96 7.89 9.12
C PHE A 64 11.76 9.15 9.47
N ASN A 65 11.14 10.32 9.32
CA ASN A 65 11.70 11.61 9.69
C ASN A 65 11.20 12.00 11.09
N ASP A 66 12.07 11.93 12.09
CA ASP A 66 11.73 12.25 13.48
C ASP A 66 11.36 13.72 13.70
N SER A 67 11.83 14.64 12.86
CA SER A 67 11.55 16.09 13.01
C SER A 67 10.17 16.48 12.49
N LEU A 68 9.64 15.72 11.53
CA LEU A 68 8.33 15.95 10.90
C LEU A 68 7.33 14.82 11.18
N ASN A 69 7.73 13.86 12.03
CA ASN A 69 6.92 12.73 12.49
C ASN A 69 6.20 12.00 11.34
N ARG A 70 6.91 11.78 10.22
CA ARG A 70 6.34 11.17 8.99
C ARG A 70 7.31 10.24 8.26
N TYR A 71 6.75 9.31 7.51
CA TYR A 71 7.47 8.46 6.56
C TYR A 71 7.75 9.22 5.24
N ASP A 72 8.73 8.74 4.47
CA ASP A 72 9.00 9.23 3.11
C ASP A 72 7.72 9.21 2.26
N MET A 73 7.07 8.04 2.18
CA MET A 73 5.73 7.87 1.61
C MET A 73 4.73 7.77 2.76
N LYS A 74 3.84 8.76 2.87
CA LYS A 74 2.83 8.82 3.94
C LYS A 74 1.91 7.59 3.91
N ALA A 75 1.45 7.16 5.08
CA ALA A 75 0.40 6.17 5.21
C ALA A 75 -0.91 6.63 4.54
N TYR A 76 -1.80 5.69 4.24
CA TYR A 76 -3.13 6.01 3.73
C TYR A 76 -4.04 6.69 4.76
N GLY A 77 -3.81 6.43 6.05
CA GLY A 77 -4.68 6.87 7.14
C GLY A 77 -6.04 6.20 7.09
N VAL A 78 -7.12 6.94 7.35
CA VAL A 78 -8.48 6.45 7.15
C VAL A 78 -8.79 6.50 5.66
N TYR A 79 -9.28 5.41 5.08
CA TYR A 79 -9.56 5.34 3.65
C TYR A 79 -10.88 4.67 3.32
N LEU A 80 -11.47 5.08 2.20
CA LEU A 80 -12.57 4.41 1.53
C LEU A 80 -12.08 3.84 0.21
N ALA A 81 -12.39 2.57 -0.06
CA ALA A 81 -11.99 1.90 -1.28
C ALA A 81 -13.17 1.19 -1.96
N ALA A 82 -13.21 1.27 -3.28
CA ALA A 82 -14.12 0.57 -4.16
C ALA A 82 -13.34 -0.41 -5.04
N SER A 83 -13.85 -1.62 -5.21
CA SER A 83 -13.19 -2.67 -5.99
C SER A 83 -14.21 -3.41 -6.85
N LYS A 84 -13.85 -3.73 -8.09
CA LYS A 84 -14.69 -4.54 -8.99
C LYS A 84 -13.82 -5.47 -9.83
N ASN A 85 -14.30 -6.69 -10.02
CA ASN A 85 -13.63 -7.74 -10.75
C ASN A 85 -14.40 -8.08 -12.02
N TRP A 86 -13.65 -8.37 -13.08
CA TRP A 86 -14.20 -8.87 -14.34
C TRP A 86 -13.42 -10.09 -14.79
N LYS A 87 -14.17 -11.10 -15.22
CA LYS A 87 -13.58 -12.22 -15.93
C LYS A 87 -13.26 -11.81 -17.37
N THR A 88 -11.98 -11.79 -17.72
CA THR A 88 -11.49 -11.47 -19.06
C THR A 88 -10.90 -12.72 -19.73
N PRO A 89 -10.64 -12.69 -21.05
CA PRO A 89 -9.91 -13.78 -21.72
C PRO A 89 -8.48 -13.99 -21.21
N LEU A 90 -7.89 -12.98 -20.57
CA LEU A 90 -6.54 -13.02 -19.99
C LEU A 90 -6.55 -13.44 -18.51
N GLY A 91 -7.72 -13.78 -17.96
CA GLY A 91 -7.93 -14.14 -16.56
C GLY A 91 -8.77 -13.11 -15.79
N ASN A 92 -8.75 -13.18 -14.46
CA ASN A 92 -9.50 -12.24 -13.62
C ASN A 92 -8.78 -10.88 -13.61
N LEU A 93 -9.52 -9.81 -13.86
CA LEU A 93 -9.04 -8.42 -13.80
C LEU A 93 -9.79 -7.71 -12.67
N GLY A 94 -9.08 -7.29 -11.65
CA GLY A 94 -9.59 -6.39 -10.63
C GLY A 94 -9.20 -4.94 -10.93
N LEU A 95 -10.16 -4.03 -10.77
CA LEU A 95 -9.91 -2.58 -10.69
C LEU A 95 -10.28 -2.11 -9.30
N HIS A 96 -9.43 -1.27 -8.74
CA HIS A 96 -9.56 -0.71 -7.41
C HIS A 96 -9.37 0.80 -7.48
N SER A 97 -10.12 1.53 -6.67
CA SER A 97 -9.91 2.95 -6.46
C SER A 97 -10.24 3.30 -5.03
N GLY A 98 -9.66 4.39 -4.53
CA GLY A 98 -9.98 4.85 -3.21
C GLY A 98 -9.46 6.24 -2.92
N VAL A 99 -9.93 6.74 -1.78
CA VAL A 99 -9.52 8.01 -1.20
C VAL A 99 -9.09 7.77 0.24
N GLY A 100 -8.03 8.44 0.67
CA GLY A 100 -7.46 8.33 2.01
C GLY A 100 -7.24 9.70 2.64
N TYR A 101 -7.22 9.75 3.97
CA TYR A 101 -6.87 10.92 4.73
C TYR A 101 -5.93 10.52 5.86
N ASN A 102 -4.70 11.07 5.83
CA ASN A 102 -3.68 10.79 6.81
C ASN A 102 -3.74 11.81 7.94
N PHE A 103 -4.18 11.36 9.11
CA PHE A 103 -4.29 12.18 10.32
C PHE A 103 -3.12 12.00 11.28
N THR A 104 -2.16 11.11 10.95
CA THR A 104 -1.03 10.76 11.82
C THR A 104 0.27 11.47 11.45
N GLU A 105 0.37 11.97 10.21
CA GLU A 105 1.59 12.52 9.61
C GLU A 105 1.32 13.92 9.03
N THR A 106 0.96 14.86 9.91
CA THR A 106 0.51 16.22 9.54
C THR A 106 1.45 17.33 10.02
N GLU A 107 2.54 17.00 10.72
CA GLU A 107 3.49 17.98 11.27
C GLU A 107 4.30 18.72 10.18
N ASP A 108 4.26 18.23 8.96
CA ASP A 108 4.83 18.88 7.78
C ASP A 108 3.91 19.94 7.15
N GLY A 109 2.73 20.17 7.74
CA GLY A 109 1.76 21.17 7.30
C GLY A 109 0.89 20.76 6.11
N ASP A 110 0.95 19.50 5.68
CA ASP A 110 0.10 18.96 4.61
C ASP A 110 -0.87 17.91 5.18
N ASP A 111 -2.16 18.24 5.12
CA ASP A 111 -3.27 17.39 5.53
C ASP A 111 -4.25 17.12 4.37
N ASP A 112 -3.82 17.29 3.12
CA ASP A 112 -4.71 17.08 1.97
C ASP A 112 -5.19 15.62 1.92
N PRO A 113 -6.43 15.35 1.46
CA PRO A 113 -6.84 13.99 1.12
C PRO A 113 -6.05 13.46 -0.07
N ASN A 114 -5.83 12.15 -0.08
CA ASN A 114 -5.11 11.47 -1.15
C ASN A 114 -6.02 10.53 -1.94
N VAL A 115 -5.64 10.21 -3.17
CA VAL A 115 -6.36 9.32 -4.09
C VAL A 115 -5.42 8.22 -4.56
N PHE A 116 -5.94 7.00 -4.65
CA PHE A 116 -5.20 5.87 -5.19
C PHE A 116 -6.06 5.02 -6.14
N LEU A 117 -5.39 4.37 -7.08
CA LEU A 117 -5.94 3.48 -8.08
C LEU A 117 -5.11 2.20 -8.10
N GLY A 118 -5.75 1.06 -8.29
CA GLY A 118 -5.09 -0.23 -8.35
C GLY A 118 -5.68 -1.12 -9.44
N VAL A 119 -4.83 -1.96 -10.02
CA VAL A 119 -5.21 -3.00 -10.97
C VAL A 119 -4.50 -4.29 -10.57
N ASP A 120 -5.22 -5.40 -10.59
CA ASP A 120 -4.65 -6.74 -10.47
C ASP A 120 -5.13 -7.61 -11.64
N ILE A 121 -4.21 -8.41 -12.18
CA ILE A 121 -4.46 -9.31 -13.30
C ILE A 121 -3.96 -10.69 -12.92
N GLU A 122 -4.87 -11.64 -12.76
CA GLU A 122 -4.55 -13.06 -12.58
C GLU A 122 -4.27 -13.69 -13.94
N LEU A 123 -3.01 -13.86 -14.30
CA LEU A 123 -2.62 -14.43 -15.60
C LEU A 123 -2.94 -15.93 -15.69
N ASN A 124 -2.77 -16.63 -14.57
CA ASN A 124 -3.10 -18.05 -14.39
C ASN A 124 -3.27 -18.34 -12.88
N PRO A 125 -3.59 -19.58 -12.45
CA PRO A 125 -3.81 -19.89 -11.03
C PRO A 125 -2.61 -19.62 -10.11
N GLU A 126 -1.39 -19.54 -10.66
CA GLU A 126 -0.17 -19.32 -9.89
C GLU A 126 0.31 -17.87 -9.96
N PHE A 127 0.16 -17.18 -11.09
CA PHE A 127 0.79 -15.89 -11.33
C PHE A 127 -0.21 -14.75 -11.48
N SER A 128 0.02 -13.68 -10.72
CA SER A 128 -0.72 -12.43 -10.83
C SER A 128 0.23 -11.24 -10.94
N ILE A 129 -0.18 -10.24 -11.71
CA ILE A 129 0.47 -8.92 -11.76
C ILE A 129 -0.40 -7.94 -11.00
N LEU A 130 0.22 -7.12 -10.15
CA LEU A 130 -0.44 -6.03 -9.44
C LEU A 130 0.22 -4.71 -9.83
N MET A 131 -0.58 -3.67 -9.92
CA MET A 131 -0.13 -2.29 -10.15
C MET A 131 -0.97 -1.36 -9.30
N GLU A 132 -0.33 -0.41 -8.62
CA GLU A 132 -0.99 0.61 -7.81
C GLU A 132 -0.40 1.96 -8.17
N TYR A 133 -1.25 2.94 -8.39
CA TYR A 133 -0.88 4.34 -8.51
C TYR A 133 -1.49 5.12 -7.36
N ASN A 134 -0.64 5.78 -6.59
CA ASN A 134 -1.02 6.68 -5.52
C ASN A 134 -0.67 8.11 -5.96
N ALA A 135 -1.66 9.00 -5.98
CA ALA A 135 -1.51 10.36 -6.51
C ALA A 135 -0.63 11.26 -5.63
N ALA A 136 -0.36 10.86 -4.38
CA ALA A 136 0.43 11.61 -3.40
C ALA A 136 -0.02 13.09 -3.26
N LEU A 137 -1.34 13.32 -3.30
CA LEU A 137 -1.88 14.68 -3.20
C LEU A 137 -1.54 15.31 -1.84
N ASN A 138 -1.33 14.51 -0.82
CA ASN A 138 -0.93 14.92 0.53
C ASN A 138 0.59 15.10 0.73
N GLU A 139 1.29 15.27 -0.39
CA GLU A 139 2.72 15.57 -0.48
C GLU A 139 3.01 16.63 -1.56
N ASN A 140 2.02 17.48 -1.88
CA ASN A 140 2.06 18.41 -3.01
C ASN A 140 2.44 19.85 -2.61
N ASN A 141 2.36 20.18 -1.32
CA ASN A 141 2.33 21.58 -0.91
C ASN A 141 3.73 22.22 -0.93
N MET A 142 3.83 23.37 -1.61
CA MET A 142 5.10 24.08 -1.89
C MET A 142 5.77 24.70 -0.65
N THR A 143 5.12 24.69 0.51
CA THR A 143 5.69 25.16 1.78
C THR A 143 6.62 24.16 2.44
N THR A 144 6.51 22.89 2.08
CA THR A 144 7.33 21.81 2.62
C THR A 144 8.41 21.52 1.59
N GLU A 145 9.66 21.89 1.88
CA GLU A 145 10.79 21.61 1.00
C GLU A 145 10.78 20.13 0.58
N THR A 146 10.37 19.85 -0.66
CA THR A 146 10.86 18.73 -1.47
C THR A 146 11.02 17.36 -0.76
N LEU A 147 10.12 16.94 0.12
CA LEU A 147 10.21 15.61 0.74
C LEU A 147 9.63 14.50 -0.14
N ALA A 148 8.71 14.82 -1.05
CA ALA A 148 8.15 13.84 -1.97
C ALA A 148 9.29 13.21 -2.79
N ILE A 149 9.52 11.91 -2.61
CA ILE A 149 10.58 11.17 -3.33
C ILE A 149 10.12 10.65 -4.70
N SER A 150 9.01 11.20 -5.21
CA SER A 150 8.38 10.80 -6.46
C SER A 150 8.00 12.01 -7.33
N ARG A 151 7.82 11.77 -8.63
CA ARG A 151 7.46 12.78 -9.62
C ARG A 151 5.99 12.58 -10.03
N GLY A 152 5.12 13.29 -9.33
CA GLY A 152 3.69 13.33 -9.63
C GLY A 152 2.89 12.16 -9.05
N GLY A 153 3.45 11.39 -8.10
CA GLY A 153 2.78 10.27 -7.44
C GLY A 153 3.66 9.02 -7.36
N TYR A 154 3.21 8.01 -6.64
CA TYR A 154 3.91 6.73 -6.47
C TYR A 154 3.27 5.66 -7.35
N LEU A 155 4.07 5.06 -8.24
CA LEU A 155 3.68 3.89 -9.01
C LEU A 155 4.35 2.65 -8.43
N ASN A 156 3.56 1.71 -7.93
CA ASN A 156 4.02 0.44 -7.40
C ASN A 156 3.57 -0.68 -8.34
N THR A 157 4.42 -1.69 -8.52
CA THR A 157 4.08 -2.89 -9.29
C THR A 157 4.56 -4.13 -8.56
N ALA A 158 3.84 -5.22 -8.68
CA ALA A 158 4.26 -6.48 -8.09
C ALA A 158 3.97 -7.67 -9.00
N LEU A 159 4.85 -8.66 -8.95
CA LEU A 159 4.59 -10.00 -9.47
C LEU A 159 4.35 -10.92 -8.28
N ARG A 160 3.16 -11.51 -8.23
CA ARG A 160 2.79 -12.48 -7.20
C ARG A 160 2.82 -13.89 -7.79
N TRP A 161 3.48 -14.79 -7.07
CA TRP A 161 3.47 -16.23 -7.31
C TRP A 161 2.80 -16.95 -6.13
N THR A 162 1.75 -17.70 -6.43
CA THR A 162 0.97 -18.52 -5.51
C THR A 162 1.43 -19.96 -5.66
N PHE A 163 2.23 -20.45 -4.71
CA PHE A 163 2.79 -21.81 -4.77
C PHE A 163 1.79 -22.87 -4.31
N VAL A 164 1.02 -22.53 -3.27
CA VAL A 164 -0.15 -23.27 -2.76
C VAL A 164 -1.23 -22.24 -2.41
N GLU A 165 -2.49 -22.64 -2.29
CA GLU A 165 -3.63 -21.73 -2.00
C GLU A 165 -3.46 -20.83 -0.75
N ARG A 166 -2.45 -21.11 0.08
CA ARG A 166 -2.19 -20.48 1.37
C ARG A 166 -0.86 -19.72 1.43
N LEU A 167 0.03 -19.86 0.45
CA LEU A 167 1.36 -19.26 0.47
C LEU A 167 1.62 -18.51 -0.83
N HIS A 168 1.81 -17.20 -0.70
CA HIS A 168 2.14 -16.30 -1.79
C HIS A 168 3.53 -15.69 -1.58
N LEU A 169 4.30 -15.67 -2.65
CA LEU A 169 5.55 -14.92 -2.76
C LEU A 169 5.31 -13.76 -3.71
N GLU A 170 5.66 -12.56 -3.29
CA GLU A 170 5.46 -11.35 -4.07
C GLU A 170 6.80 -10.61 -4.18
N VAL A 171 7.11 -10.19 -5.40
CA VAL A 171 8.25 -9.32 -5.70
C VAL A 171 7.68 -7.97 -6.09
N ASP A 172 7.88 -6.99 -5.23
CA ASP A 172 7.36 -5.64 -5.36
C ASP A 172 8.47 -4.69 -5.85
N LEU A 173 8.14 -3.89 -6.86
CA LEU A 173 8.91 -2.73 -7.29
C LEU A 173 8.11 -1.48 -6.89
N ASN A 174 8.59 -0.80 -5.86
CA ASN A 174 7.92 0.33 -5.22
C ASN A 174 8.50 1.65 -5.73
N ASN A 175 7.62 2.61 -6.01
CA ASN A 175 7.93 3.93 -6.53
C ASN A 175 8.75 3.89 -7.84
N LEU A 176 8.17 3.38 -8.92
CA LEU A 176 8.74 3.44 -10.27
C LEU A 176 8.78 4.86 -10.85
N LEU A 177 8.00 5.79 -10.30
CA LEU A 177 8.00 7.22 -10.65
C LEU A 177 8.88 8.02 -9.69
N PHE A 178 9.99 7.44 -9.23
CA PHE A 178 10.88 8.09 -8.26
C PHE A 178 11.55 9.34 -8.83
N ASP A 179 11.91 10.26 -7.93
CA ASP A 179 12.69 11.44 -8.27
C ASP A 179 14.19 11.13 -8.19
N GLU A 180 14.86 11.03 -9.34
CA GLU A 180 16.29 10.72 -9.45
C GLU A 180 17.19 11.74 -8.73
N GLU A 181 16.71 12.95 -8.44
CA GLU A 181 17.46 13.94 -7.67
C GLU A 181 17.43 13.68 -6.15
N LYS A 182 16.49 12.83 -5.68
CA LYS A 182 16.26 12.56 -4.26
C LYS A 182 16.57 11.13 -3.86
N VAL A 183 16.36 10.18 -4.77
CA VAL A 183 16.64 8.76 -4.54
C VAL A 183 17.28 8.14 -5.78
N ASP A 184 18.32 7.34 -5.57
CA ASP A 184 19.12 6.76 -6.65
C ASP A 184 18.39 5.65 -7.43
N TYR A 185 17.44 4.98 -6.79
CA TYR A 185 16.72 3.85 -7.36
C TYR A 185 15.34 3.62 -6.72
N PHE A 186 14.44 2.99 -7.48
CA PHE A 186 13.18 2.47 -6.97
C PHE A 186 13.41 1.32 -5.97
N LYS A 187 12.56 1.21 -4.96
CA LYS A 187 12.73 0.20 -3.89
C LYS A 187 12.23 -1.17 -4.36
N ARG A 188 12.93 -2.22 -3.94
CA ARG A 188 12.56 -3.61 -4.21
C ARG A 188 12.20 -4.29 -2.89
N GLU A 189 11.06 -4.94 -2.83
CA GLU A 189 10.61 -5.70 -1.65
C GLU A 189 10.29 -7.14 -2.07
N ILE A 190 10.61 -8.08 -1.17
CA ILE A 190 10.12 -9.45 -1.25
C ILE A 190 9.15 -9.63 -0.11
N ARG A 191 7.92 -10.03 -0.43
CA ARG A 191 6.87 -10.26 0.54
C ARG A 191 6.44 -11.72 0.53
N ILE A 192 6.39 -12.30 1.72
CA ILE A 192 5.91 -13.66 1.94
C ILE A 192 4.58 -13.54 2.69
N ILE A 193 3.51 -14.07 2.10
CA ILE A 193 2.15 -13.97 2.63
C ILE A 193 1.66 -15.39 2.88
N TYR A 194 1.27 -15.66 4.12
CA TYR A 194 0.59 -16.90 4.51
C TYR A 194 -0.84 -16.60 4.93
N ILE A 195 -1.81 -17.31 4.36
CA ILE A 195 -3.25 -17.17 4.64
C ILE A 195 -3.79 -18.52 5.12
N GLU A 196 -4.46 -18.51 6.26
CA GLU A 196 -5.08 -19.69 6.88
C GLU A 196 -6.53 -19.36 7.23
N TYR A 197 -7.43 -20.30 6.94
CA TYR A 197 -8.85 -20.22 7.28
C TYR A 197 -9.15 -21.21 8.41
N PHE A 198 -9.81 -20.75 9.46
CA PHE A 198 -10.16 -21.54 10.65
C PHE A 198 -11.68 -21.70 10.79
#